data_AF-A0A101H5S8-F1
#
_entry.id   AF-A0A101H5S8-F1
#
_cell.length_a   1.000
_cell.length_b   1.000
_cell.length_c   1.000
_cell.angle_alpha   90.00
_cell.angle_beta   90.00
_cell.angle_gamma   90.00
#
_symmetry.space_group_name_H-M   'P 1'
#
loop_
_entity.id
_entity.type
_entity.pdbx_description
1 polymer ?
#
loop_
_entity_poly.entity_id
_entity_poly.type
_entity_poly.pdbx_seq_one_letter_code
_entity_poly.pdbx_strand_id
1 'polypeptide(L)' 'MMQSAVREESFNSVRVFWLDYDLIWERLQARIGVLESHPEIRKVIIFGSFPEKRAVPGSDLDLLYRGRYLSAD' A
#
# COMPACT_ATOMS: atom_id res chain seq x y z
N MET A 1 6.79 10.58 15.34
CA MET A 1 5.35 10.23 15.30
C MET A 1 5.02 9.89 13.86
N MET A 2 4.38 8.75 13.60
CA MET A 2 4.01 8.38 12.22
C MET A 2 2.76 9.16 11.81
N GLN A 3 2.83 9.90 10.71
CA GLN A 3 1.68 10.64 10.20
C GLN A 3 0.57 9.66 9.79
N SER A 4 -0.67 9.90 10.21
CA SER A 4 -1.82 9.07 9.82
C SER A 4 -2.02 9.13 8.31
N ALA A 5 -2.29 7.97 7.70
CA ALA A 5 -2.76 7.89 6.32
C ALA A 5 -4.26 8.17 6.19
N VAL A 6 -5.00 8.15 7.30
CA VAL A 6 -6.39 8.63 7.35
C VAL A 6 -6.35 10.12 7.65
N ARG A 7 -6.90 10.91 6.74
CA ARG A 7 -7.19 12.33 6.93
C ARG A 7 -8.58 12.49 7.52
N GLU A 8 -8.75 13.50 8.35
CA GLU A 8 -10.00 13.87 8.98
C GLU A 8 -10.20 15.37 8.81
N GLU A 9 -11.42 15.76 8.46
CA GLU A 9 -11.86 17.16 8.46
C GLU A 9 -13.24 17.26 9.09
N SER A 10 -13.42 18.27 9.95
CA SER A 10 -14.65 18.51 10.68
C SER A 10 -15.37 19.75 10.14
N PHE A 11 -16.65 19.59 9.83
CA PHE A 11 -17.54 20.64 9.36
C PHE A 11 -18.75 20.73 10.28
N ASN A 12 -18.68 21.55 11.35
CA ASN A 12 -19.74 21.84 12.33
C ASN A 12 -20.53 20.63 12.88
N SER A 13 -21.34 19.96 12.07
CA SER A 13 -22.15 18.79 12.38
C SER A 13 -21.68 17.47 11.74
N VAL A 14 -20.71 17.50 10.82
CA VAL A 14 -20.23 16.33 10.06
C VAL A 14 -18.71 16.18 10.19
N ARG A 15 -18.23 14.94 10.19
CA ARG A 15 -16.81 14.61 10.06
C ARG A 15 -16.59 13.78 8.80
N VAL A 16 -15.60 14.15 8.01
CA VAL A 16 -15.25 13.50 6.76
C VAL A 16 -13.89 12.84 6.92
N PHE A 17 -13.80 11.58 6.51
CA PHE A 17 -12.59 10.78 6.58
C PHE A 17 -12.22 10.28 5.18
N TRP A 18 -10.95 10.34 4.83
CA TRP A 18 -10.45 9.80 3.57
C TRP A 18 -9.01 9.34 3.71
N LEU A 19 -8.56 8.56 2.73
CA LEU A 19 -7.18 8.13 2.65
C LEU A 19 -6.32 9.19 1.96
N ASP A 20 -5.18 9.51 2.55
CA ASP A 20 -4.07 10.18 1.87
C ASP A 20 -3.40 9.19 0.93
N TYR A 21 -3.92 9.13 -0.30
CA TYR A 21 -3.49 8.15 -1.29
C TYR A 21 -2.00 8.30 -1.64
N ASP A 22 -1.52 9.53 -1.76
CA ASP A 22 -0.13 9.82 -2.13
C ASP A 22 0.83 9.40 -1.01
N LEU A 23 0.48 9.69 0.25
CA LEU A 23 1.27 9.25 1.39
C LEU A 23 1.32 7.71 1.51
N ILE A 24 0.21 7.02 1.23
CA ILE A 24 0.18 5.55 1.22
C ILE A 24 1.07 5.03 0.09
N TRP A 25 0.97 5.62 -1.11
CA TRP A 25 1.78 5.22 -2.25
C TRP A 25 3.28 5.41 -2.00
N GLU A 26 3.68 6.57 -1.47
CA GLU A 26 5.07 6.87 -1.11
C GLU A 26 5.63 5.83 -0.13
N ARG A 27 4.88 5.53 0.93
CA ARG A 27 5.29 4.54 1.94
C ARG A 27 5.36 3.13 1.37
N LEU A 28 4.42 2.77 0.50
CA LEU A 28 4.42 1.48 -0.17
C LEU A 28 5.63 1.34 -1.08
N GLN A 29 5.97 2.36 -1.86
CA GLN A 29 7.18 2.39 -2.69
C GLN A 29 8.45 2.24 -1.84
N ALA A 30 8.56 2.98 -0.73
CA ALA A 30 9.70 2.84 0.18
C ALA A 30 9.81 1.41 0.75
N ARG A 31 8.68 0.77 1.09
CA ARG A 31 8.66 -0.59 1.61
C ARG A 31 8.99 -1.64 0.54
N ILE A 32 8.53 -1.43 -0.69
CA ILE A 32 8.88 -2.26 -1.85
C ILE A 32 10.35 -2.10 -2.22
N GLY A 33 10.94 -0.91 -2.07
CA GLY A 33 12.37 -0.69 -2.29
C GLY A 33 13.27 -1.60 -1.47
N VAL A 34 12.86 -1.97 -0.25
CA VAL A 34 13.58 -2.97 0.57
C VAL A 34 13.64 -4.34 -0.12
N LEU A 35 12.63 -4.70 -0.90
CA LEU A 35 12.54 -5.96 -1.62
C LEU A 35 13.47 -6.03 -2.83
N GLU A 36 14.06 -4.91 -3.28
CA GLU A 36 15.09 -4.92 -4.32
C GLU A 36 16.33 -5.73 -3.90
N SER A 37 16.56 -5.86 -2.59
CA SER A 37 17.62 -6.71 -2.03
C SER A 37 17.34 -8.21 -2.07
N HIS A 38 16.14 -8.61 -2.51
CA HIS A 38 15.67 -10.00 -2.59
C HIS A 38 15.59 -10.45 -4.06
N PRO A 39 16.69 -10.95 -4.66
CA PRO A 39 16.75 -11.31 -6.10
C PRO A 39 15.80 -12.45 -6.50
N GLU A 40 15.30 -13.21 -5.51
CA GLU A 40 14.26 -14.21 -5.70
C GLU A 40 12.91 -13.59 -6.07
N ILE A 41 12.61 -12.36 -5.61
CA ILE A 41 11.37 -11.63 -5.90
C ILE A 41 11.52 -10.95 -7.26
N ARG A 42 10.82 -11.45 -8.29
CA ARG A 42 10.88 -10.89 -9.65
C ARG A 42 9.87 -9.78 -9.92
N LYS A 43 8.73 -9.81 -9.22
CA LYS A 43 7.64 -8.86 -9.44
C LYS A 43 6.81 -8.71 -8.18
N VAL A 44 6.46 -7.46 -7.90
CA VAL A 44 5.42 -7.10 -6.93
C VAL A 44 4.21 -6.60 -7.74
N ILE A 45 3.04 -7.17 -7.46
CA ILE A 45 1.78 -6.74 -8.07
C ILE A 45 0.89 -6.20 -6.95
N ILE A 46 0.35 -5.01 -7.18
CA ILE A 46 -0.63 -4.38 -6.30
C ILE A 46 -1.99 -4.56 -6.96
N PHE A 47 -2.96 -5.07 -6.22
CA PHE A 47 -4.31 -5.32 -6.72
C PHE A 47 -5.36 -4.93 -5.66
N GLY A 48 -6.63 -5.24 -5.92
CA GLY A 48 -7.72 -4.93 -5.01
C GLY A 48 -8.14 -3.47 -5.05
N SER A 49 -8.75 -2.99 -3.97
CA SER A 49 -9.46 -1.70 -3.94
C SER A 49 -8.53 -0.48 -4.03
N PHE A 50 -7.27 -0.61 -3.61
CA PHE A 50 -6.33 0.51 -3.60
C PHE A 50 -5.97 1.01 -5.02
N PRO A 51 -5.40 0.19 -5.93
CA PRO A 51 -5.07 0.66 -7.29
C PRO A 51 -6.29 1.09 -8.10
N GLU A 52 -7.49 0.62 -7.75
CA GLU A 52 -8.76 1.04 -8.34
C GLU A 52 -9.31 2.37 -7.79
N LYS A 53 -8.63 3.00 -6.81
CA LYS A 53 -9.09 4.19 -6.09
C LYS A 53 -10.44 4.01 -5.40
N ARG A 54 -10.73 2.80 -4.92
CA ARG A 54 -11.95 2.44 -4.17
C ARG A 54 -11.67 2.09 -2.70
N ALA A 55 -10.41 2.09 -2.28
CA ALA A 55 -10.04 1.88 -0.89
C ALA A 55 -10.55 3.02 0.01
N VAL A 56 -10.99 2.65 1.21
CA VAL A 56 -11.51 3.56 2.24
C VAL A 56 -10.74 3.34 3.55
N PRO A 57 -10.83 4.23 4.55
CA PRO A 57 -10.29 3.97 5.87
C PRO A 57 -10.74 2.59 6.40
N GLY A 58 -9.77 1.75 6.77
CA GLY A 58 -9.99 0.37 7.19
C GLY A 58 -9.89 -0.69 6.08
N SER A 59 -9.71 -0.29 4.81
CA SER A 59 -9.34 -1.22 3.73
C SER A 59 -7.90 -1.73 3.90
N ASP A 60 -7.66 -2.95 3.42
CA ASP A 60 -6.34 -3.55 3.34
C ASP A 60 -5.61 -3.15 2.03
N LEU A 61 -4.31 -3.47 1.97
CA LEU A 61 -3.49 -3.38 0.77
C LEU A 61 -3.14 -4.79 0.28
N ASP A 62 -3.67 -5.16 -0.88
CA ASP A 62 -3.42 -6.47 -1.47
C ASP A 62 -2.14 -6.48 -2.30
N LEU A 63 -1.19 -7.31 -1.89
CA LEU A 63 0.12 -7.47 -2.52
C LEU A 63 0.36 -8.93 -2.92
N LEU A 64 0.74 -9.14 -4.18
CA LEU A 64 1.18 -10.44 -4.68
C LEU A 64 2.66 -10.38 -5.05
N TYR A 65 3.44 -11.27 -4.46
CA TYR A 65 4.85 -11.45 -4.77
C TYR A 65 5.04 -12.64 -5.71
N ARG A 66 5.67 -12.41 -6.86
CA ARG A 66 6.06 -13.49 -7.77
C ARG A 66 7.56 -13.73 -7.69
N GLY A 67 7.94 -14.90 -7.17
CA GLY A 67 9.33 -15.33 -7.09
C GLY A 67 9.84 -16.10 -8.32
N ARG A 68 11.15 -16.35 -8.37
CA ARG A 68 11.72 -17.51 -9.08
C ARG A 68 11.55 -18.76 -8.24
N TYR A 69 11.21 -19.86 -8.89
CA TYR A 69 11.47 -21.17 -8.32
C TYR A 69 12.99 -21.39 -8.38
N LEU A 70 13.66 -21.49 -7.23
CA LEU A 70 15.03 -21.96 -7.15
C LEU A 70 14.94 -23.49 -7.14
N SER A 71 15.33 -24.15 -8.23
CA SER A 71 15.57 -25.59 -8.18
C SER A 71 16.71 -25.83 -7.20
N ALA A 72 16.48 -26.66 -6.19
CA ALA A 72 17.56 -27.20 -5.39
C ALA A 72 18.39 -28.12 -6.29
N ASP A 73 19.65 -27.73 -6.52
CA ASP A 73 20.69 -28.64 -7.02
C ASP A 73 21.06 -29.66 -5.95
#